data_AF-A0A8C5SJS2-F1
#
_entry.id   AF-A0A8C5SJS2-F1
#
_cell.length_a   1.000
_cell.length_b   1.000
_cell.length_c   1.000
_cell.angle_alpha   90.00
_cell.angle_beta   90.00
_cell.angle_gamma   90.00
#
_symmetry.space_group_name_H-M   'P 1'
#
loop_
_entity.id
_entity.type
_entity.pdbx_description
1 polymer ?
#
loop_
_entity_poly.entity_id
_entity_poly.type
_entity_poly.pdbx_seq_one_letter_code
_entity_poly.pdbx_strand_id
1 'polypeptide(L)'
;MLIKWAFFFFLFQCAVLAPLTIPYDSLGPLGRFTRYLQENHRTVFHGGYAVTWLIHIGEACLSIWLCNKKGITESKTQLMWFVQTLLFGFASLYFLVVYKPPKKAQ
;
A
#
# COMPACT_ATOMS: atom_id res chain seq x y z
N MET A 1 10.27 -10.91 -3.45
CA MET A 1 10.61 -9.69 -2.70
C MET A 1 9.36 -8.90 -2.31
N LEU A 2 8.47 -8.53 -3.26
CA LEU A 2 7.22 -7.79 -2.98
C LEU A 2 6.29 -8.42 -1.92
N ILE A 3 6.10 -9.74 -1.93
CA ILE A 3 5.18 -10.44 -1.01
C ILE A 3 5.60 -10.25 0.48
N LYS A 4 6.90 -10.18 0.74
CA LYS A 4 7.43 -9.97 2.10
C LYS A 4 7.11 -8.56 2.61
N TRP A 5 7.12 -7.57 1.73
CA TRP A 5 6.74 -6.19 2.07
C TRP A 5 5.24 -6.07 2.32
N ALA A 6 4.41 -6.67 1.46
CA ALA A 6 2.95 -6.67 1.65
C ALA A 6 2.53 -7.30 2.98
N PHE A 7 3.14 -8.43 3.36
CA PHE A 7 2.88 -9.08 4.64
C PHE A 7 3.27 -8.19 5.83
N PHE A 8 4.44 -7.53 5.75
CA PHE A 8 4.91 -6.63 6.81
C PHE A 8 3.99 -5.42 6.98
N PHE A 9 3.59 -4.76 5.90
CA PHE A 9 2.64 -3.63 5.95
C PHE A 9 1.30 -4.04 6.52
N PHE A 10 0.75 -5.18 6.09
CA PHE A 10 -0.52 -5.69 6.60
C PHE A 10 -0.45 -6.01 8.10
N LEU A 11 0.65 -6.58 8.58
CA LEU A 11 0.84 -6.86 10.00
C LEU A 11 0.82 -5.57 10.84
N PHE A 12 1.54 -4.53 10.40
CA PHE A 12 1.58 -3.24 11.10
C PHE A 12 0.22 -2.55 11.08
N GLN A 13 -0.48 -2.59 9.95
CA GLN A 13 -1.83 -2.08 9.79
C GLN A 13 -2.81 -2.71 10.79
N CYS A 14 -2.80 -4.04 10.91
CA CYS A 14 -3.62 -4.77 11.85
C CYS A 14 -3.21 -4.49 13.30
N ALA A 15 -1.91 -4.36 13.58
CA ALA A 15 -1.44 -3.99 14.91
C ALA A 15 -1.94 -2.58 15.31
N VAL A 16 -2.04 -1.61 14.40
CA VAL A 16 -2.59 -0.27 14.72
C VAL A 16 -4.09 -0.34 15.01
N LEU A 17 -4.86 -1.03 14.16
CA LEU A 17 -6.34 -1.02 14.19
C LEU A 17 -6.92 -2.00 15.20
N ALA A 18 -6.34 -3.20 15.30
CA ALA A 18 -6.82 -4.32 16.09
C ALA A 18 -5.65 -5.03 16.78
N PRO A 19 -4.93 -4.36 17.69
CA PRO A 19 -3.74 -4.93 18.31
C PRO A 19 -3.96 -6.25 19.03
N LEU A 20 -5.15 -6.45 19.59
CA LEU A 20 -5.49 -7.64 20.38
C LEU A 20 -5.68 -8.90 19.53
N THR A 21 -5.87 -8.76 18.22
CA THR A 21 -6.08 -9.90 17.31
C THR A 21 -4.77 -10.46 16.75
N ILE A 22 -3.65 -9.74 16.94
CA ILE A 22 -2.33 -10.14 16.44
C ILE A 22 -1.73 -11.20 17.38
N PRO A 23 -1.38 -12.40 16.87
CA PRO A 23 -0.70 -13.42 17.67
C PRO A 23 0.81 -13.11 17.77
N TYR A 24 1.19 -12.11 18.58
CA TYR A 24 2.59 -11.64 18.70
C TYR A 24 3.58 -12.77 19.02
N ASP A 25 3.19 -13.73 19.85
CA ASP A 25 4.07 -14.81 20.30
C ASP A 25 4.43 -15.78 19.16
N SER A 26 3.51 -15.99 18.20
CA SER A 26 3.72 -16.85 17.03
C SER A 26 4.57 -16.18 15.94
N LEU A 27 4.75 -14.85 15.99
CA LEU A 27 5.49 -14.07 15.00
C LEU A 27 6.99 -13.94 15.32
N GLY A 28 7.44 -14.54 16.42
CA GLY A 28 8.86 -14.59 16.82
C GLY A 28 9.46 -13.20 17.08
N PRO A 29 10.67 -12.89 16.58
CA PRO A 29 11.30 -11.59 16.79
C PRO A 29 10.47 -10.41 16.27
N LEU A 30 9.77 -10.60 15.15
CA LEU A 30 8.92 -9.58 14.54
C LEU A 30 7.76 -9.20 15.45
N GLY A 31 7.09 -10.21 16.03
CA GLY A 31 5.98 -9.99 16.96
C GLY A 31 6.41 -9.27 18.24
N ARG A 32 7.56 -9.64 18.82
CA ARG A 32 8.13 -8.92 19.97
C ARG A 32 8.44 -7.47 19.66
N PHE A 33 9.01 -7.19 18.48
CA PHE A 33 9.28 -5.82 18.04
C PHE A 33 8.00 -5.01 17.85
N THR A 34 7.01 -5.56 17.15
CA THR A 34 5.71 -4.90 16.94
C THR A 34 5.00 -4.61 18.26
N ARG A 35 4.99 -5.58 19.19
CA ARG A 35 4.41 -5.41 20.53
C ARG A 35 5.13 -4.33 21.34
N TYR A 36 6.46 -4.34 21.32
CA TYR A 36 7.27 -3.32 22.01
C TYR A 36 6.95 -1.90 21.50
N LEU A 37 6.89 -1.72 20.18
CA LEU A 37 6.53 -0.44 19.58
C LEU A 37 5.10 -0.01 19.94
N GLN A 38 4.17 -0.95 19.99
CA GLN A 38 2.79 -0.68 20.34
C GLN A 38 2.60 -0.23 21.79
N GLU A 39 3.26 -0.92 22.72
CA GLU A 39 3.15 -0.67 24.15
C GLU A 39 3.93 0.58 24.58
N ASN A 40 5.09 0.85 23.97
CA ASN A 40 6.00 1.93 24.38
C ASN A 40 5.98 3.17 23.46
N HIS A 41 5.63 3.02 22.19
CA HIS A 41 5.72 4.05 21.16
C HIS A 41 4.43 4.19 20.32
N ARG A 42 3.27 4.12 20.97
CA ARG A 42 1.95 4.18 20.33
C ARG A 42 1.79 5.37 19.36
N THR A 43 2.27 6.55 19.74
CA THR A 43 2.22 7.75 18.88
C THR A 43 3.00 7.58 17.59
N VAL A 44 4.18 6.95 17.64
CA VAL A 44 4.98 6.63 16.45
C VAL A 44 4.23 5.63 15.57
N PHE A 45 3.55 4.66 16.17
CA PHE A 45 2.76 3.66 15.47
C PHE A 45 1.59 4.28 14.70
N HIS A 46 0.81 5.15 15.33
CA HIS A 46 -0.28 5.88 14.66
C HIS A 46 0.22 6.95 13.67
N GLY A 47 1.36 7.59 13.95
CA GLY A 47 1.99 8.53 13.04
C GLY A 47 2.45 7.86 11.75
N GLY A 48 3.20 6.74 11.87
CA GLY A 48 3.64 5.94 10.73
C GLY A 48 2.45 5.38 9.94
N TYR A 49 1.38 4.98 10.63
CA TYR A 49 0.12 4.59 10.01
C TYR A 49 -0.49 5.70 9.14
N ALA A 50 -0.63 6.90 9.69
CA ALA A 50 -1.16 8.05 8.96
C ALA A 50 -0.27 8.40 7.75
N VAL A 51 1.06 8.43 7.93
CA VAL A 51 2.01 8.69 6.85
C VAL A 51 1.90 7.65 5.74
N THR A 52 1.74 6.37 6.08
CA THR A 52 1.59 5.29 5.09
C THR A 52 0.34 5.50 4.24
N TRP A 53 -0.81 5.82 4.86
CA TRP A 53 -2.02 6.16 4.10
C TRP A 53 -1.85 7.39 3.22
N LEU A 54 -1.17 8.43 3.69
CA LEU A 54 -0.89 9.62 2.87
C LEU A 54 -0.05 9.27 1.64
N ILE A 55 0.96 8.40 1.80
CA ILE A 55 1.78 7.91 0.68
C ILE A 55 0.91 7.13 -0.31
N HIS A 56 0.11 6.16 0.16
CA HIS A 56 -0.77 5.36 -0.71
C HIS A 56 -1.80 6.21 -1.45
N ILE A 57 -2.38 7.23 -0.81
CA ILE A 57 -3.26 8.19 -1.47
C ILE A 57 -2.51 8.97 -2.55
N GLY A 58 -1.29 9.42 -2.26
CA GLY A 58 -0.42 10.09 -3.24
C GLY A 58 -0.11 9.21 -4.45
N GLU A 59 0.24 7.94 -4.24
CA GLU A 59 0.48 6.96 -5.29
C GLU A 59 -0.79 6.66 -6.10
N ALA A 60 -1.95 6.54 -5.44
CA ALA A 60 -3.24 6.33 -6.10
C ALA A 60 -3.60 7.53 -7.00
N CYS A 61 -3.41 8.76 -6.53
CA CYS A 61 -3.57 9.96 -7.35
C CYS A 61 -2.58 9.99 -8.54
N LEU A 62 -1.32 9.60 -8.32
CA LEU A 62 -0.32 9.51 -9.39
C LEU A 62 -0.70 8.47 -10.44
N SER A 63 -1.36 7.37 -10.03
CA SER A 63 -1.83 6.34 -10.96
C SER A 63 -2.87 6.90 -11.95
N ILE A 64 -3.80 7.74 -11.49
CA ILE A 64 -4.77 8.44 -12.37
C ILE A 64 -4.05 9.34 -13.38
N TRP A 65 -3.10 10.15 -12.91
CA TRP A 65 -2.31 11.01 -13.80
C TRP A 65 -1.55 10.19 -14.85
N LEU A 66 -0.96 9.06 -14.44
CA LEU A 66 -0.19 8.19 -15.32
C LEU A 66 -1.06 7.45 -16.33
N CYS A 67 -2.28 7.04 -15.95
CA CYS A 67 -3.29 6.51 -16.87
C CYS A 67 -3.61 7.53 -17.98
N ASN A 68 -3.90 8.78 -17.61
CA ASN A 68 -4.17 9.84 -18.57
C ASN A 68 -2.98 10.07 -19.52
N LYS A 69 -1.75 10.13 -18.98
CA LYS A 69 -0.52 10.27 -19.79
C LYS A 69 -0.30 9.10 -20.76
N LYS A 70 -0.77 7.90 -20.41
CA LYS A 70 -0.67 6.69 -21.26
C LYS A 70 -1.89 6.50 -22.17
N GLY A 71 -2.80 7.48 -22.24
CA GLY A 71 -3.99 7.39 -23.09
C GLY A 71 -5.07 6.42 -22.60
N ILE A 72 -4.97 5.98 -21.34
CA ILE A 72 -6.03 5.21 -20.67
C ILE A 72 -7.06 6.23 -20.18
N THR A 73 -8.08 6.53 -20.98
CA THR A 73 -9.09 7.56 -20.68
C THR A 73 -10.39 7.00 -20.11
N GLU A 74 -10.54 5.68 -20.09
CA GLU A 74 -11.76 5.02 -19.63
C GLU A 74 -11.85 5.08 -18.10
N SER A 75 -12.90 5.73 -17.57
CA SER A 75 -12.99 6.09 -16.16
C SER A 75 -13.01 4.88 -15.23
N LYS A 76 -13.63 3.76 -15.64
CA LYS A 76 -13.65 2.53 -14.83
C LYS A 76 -12.25 1.93 -14.68
N THR A 77 -11.48 1.87 -15.77
CA THR A 77 -10.09 1.38 -15.76
C THR A 77 -9.22 2.28 -14.90
N GLN A 78 -9.37 3.60 -15.01
CA GLN A 78 -8.67 4.55 -14.14
C GLN A 78 -9.03 4.34 -12.66
N LEU A 79 -10.32 4.16 -12.34
CA LEU A 79 -10.76 3.86 -10.98
C LEU A 79 -10.19 2.54 -10.45
N MET A 80 -10.11 1.50 -11.29
CA MET A 80 -9.47 0.24 -10.92
C MET A 80 -7.99 0.42 -10.60
N TRP A 81 -7.25 1.19 -11.41
CA TRP A 81 -5.85 1.52 -11.12
C TRP A 81 -5.69 2.32 -9.84
N PHE A 82 -6.59 3.27 -9.58
CA PHE A 82 -6.60 4.03 -8.33
C PHE A 82 -6.83 3.11 -7.13
N VAL A 83 -7.88 2.30 -7.14
CA VAL A 83 -8.22 1.40 -6.02
C VAL A 83 -7.11 0.38 -5.79
N GLN A 84 -6.60 -0.23 -6.86
CA GLN A 84 -5.50 -1.19 -6.76
C GLN A 84 -4.23 -0.53 -6.20
N THR A 85 -3.92 0.70 -6.62
CA THR A 85 -2.74 1.42 -6.13
C THR A 85 -2.93 1.94 -4.71
N LEU A 86 -4.14 2.31 -4.30
CA LEU A 86 -4.43 2.66 -2.92
C LEU A 86 -4.21 1.48 -1.97
N LEU A 87 -4.55 0.25 -2.39
CA LEU A 87 -4.40 -0.95 -1.59
C LEU A 87 -2.97 -1.51 -1.59
N PHE A 88 -2.31 -1.54 -2.75
CA PHE A 88 -1.02 -2.22 -2.93
C PHE A 88 0.17 -1.27 -3.11
N GLY A 89 -0.09 0.04 -3.15
CA GLY A 89 0.93 1.09 -3.24
C GLY A 89 1.84 0.96 -4.45
N PHE A 90 3.13 1.22 -4.23
CA PHE A 90 4.21 1.13 -5.20
C PHE A 90 4.19 -0.15 -6.06
N ALA A 91 3.78 -1.29 -5.49
CA ALA A 91 3.70 -2.56 -6.23
C ALA A 91 2.76 -2.46 -7.43
N SER A 92 1.57 -1.89 -7.22
CA SER A 92 0.58 -1.65 -8.28
C SER A 92 1.08 -0.56 -9.24
N LEU A 93 1.58 0.55 -8.69
CA LEU A 93 2.04 1.67 -9.48
C LEU A 93 3.18 1.28 -10.43
N TYR A 94 4.10 0.41 -9.99
CA TYR A 94 5.19 -0.12 -10.82
C TYR A 94 4.67 -0.80 -12.09
N PHE A 95 3.62 -1.62 -11.98
CA PHE A 95 3.02 -2.26 -13.16
C PHE A 95 2.47 -1.24 -14.14
N LEU A 96 1.83 -0.18 -13.64
CA LEU A 96 1.34 0.90 -14.50
C LEU A 96 2.49 1.68 -15.16
N VAL A 97 3.60 1.91 -14.45
CA VAL A 97 4.80 2.57 -14.98
C VAL A 97 5.38 1.81 -16.16
N VAL A 98 5.59 0.49 -16.01
CA VAL A 98 6.20 -0.35 -17.07
C VAL A 98 5.24 -0.69 -18.21
N TYR A 99 3.92 -0.56 -17.99
CA TYR A 99 2.91 -0.81 -19.00
C TYR A 99 3.08 0.11 -20.22
N LYS A 100 3.14 -0.48 -21.42
CA LYS A 100 3.17 0.24 -22.69
C LYS A 100 1.80 0.07 -23.37
N PRO A 101 1.03 1.15 -23.56
CA PRO A 101 -0.26 1.05 -24.23
C PRO A 101 -0.06 0.55 -25.67
N PRO A 102 -0.96 -0.30 -26.20
CA PRO A 102 -0.90 -0.69 -27.60
C PRO A 102 -1.02 0.54 -28.48
N LYS A 103 -0.23 0.59 -29.56
CA LYS A 103 -0.39 1.62 -30.58
C LYS A 103 -1.78 1.45 -31.17
N LYS A 104 -2.59 2.52 -31.21
CA LYS A 104 -3.84 2.48 -31.98
C LYS A 104 -3.47 2.06 -33.41
N ALA A 105 -4.05 0.96 -33.89
CA ALA A 105 -4.05 0.67 -35.31
C ALA A 105 -4.73 1.86 -36.00
N GLN A 106 -4.02 2.52 -36.92
CA GLN A 106 -4.57 3.58 -37.76
C GLN A 106 -5.52 2.98 -38.79
#